data_AF-A0A2N5HCQ1-F1
#
_entry.id   AF-A0A2N5HCQ1-F1
#
_cell.length_a   1.000
_cell.length_b   1.000
_cell.length_c   1.000
_cell.angle_alpha   90.00
_cell.angle_beta   90.00
_cell.angle_gamma   90.00
#
_symmetry.space_group_name_H-M   'P 1'
#
loop_
_entity.id
_entity.type
_entity.pdbx_description
1 polymer ?
#
loop_
_entity_poly.entity_id
_entity_poly.type
_entity_poly.pdbx_seq_one_letter_code
_entity_poly.pdbx_strand_id
1 'polypeptide(L)' 'MTYLFNNYARRAVHLVKGNGTVVTDDKGKDYLDFTSGIAVVSLGHAHP' A
#
# COMPACT_ATOMS: atom_id res chain seq x y z
N MET A 1 -21.40 7.91 1.28
CA MET A 1 -21.41 6.96 2.42
C MET A 1 -20.51 5.78 2.07
N THR A 2 -19.72 5.28 3.01
CA THR A 2 -18.88 4.10 2.81
C THR A 2 -19.71 2.82 2.96
N TYR A 3 -19.42 1.80 2.16
CA TYR A 3 -20.02 0.46 2.31
C TYR A 3 -19.35 -0.37 3.44
N LEU A 4 -18.34 0.19 4.10
CA LEU A 4 -17.51 -0.52 5.08
C LEU A 4 -17.77 -0.04 6.52
N PHE A 5 -17.69 -0.97 7.47
CA PHE A 5 -17.66 -0.67 8.91
C PHE A 5 -16.37 0.06 9.31
N ASN A 6 -16.44 0.86 10.36
CA ASN A 6 -15.32 1.70 10.82
C ASN A 6 -14.45 1.00 11.89
N ASN A 7 -13.91 -0.17 11.55
CA ASN A 7 -13.06 -0.98 12.44
C ASN A 7 -11.56 -0.74 12.27
N TYR A 8 -11.14 -0.04 11.21
CA TYR A 8 -9.73 0.25 10.92
C TYR A 8 -9.44 1.74 10.85
N ALA A 9 -8.43 2.19 11.58
CA ALA A 9 -7.83 3.53 11.43
C ALA A 9 -6.92 3.57 10.19
N ARG A 10 -7.53 3.48 9.00
CA ARG A 10 -6.80 3.49 7.72
C ARG A 10 -6.05 4.80 7.53
N ARG A 11 -4.79 4.73 7.09
CA ARG A 11 -4.04 5.89 6.62
C ARG A 11 -4.75 6.46 5.39
N ALA A 12 -4.79 7.79 5.26
CA ALA A 12 -5.38 8.48 4.11
C ALA A 12 -4.44 8.41 2.88
N VAL A 13 -4.09 7.20 2.46
CA VAL A 13 -3.27 6.89 1.29
C VAL A 13 -3.95 5.76 0.52
N HIS A 14 -4.11 5.94 -0.79
CA HIS A 14 -4.73 4.97 -1.66
C HIS A 14 -3.68 4.47 -2.65
N LEU A 15 -3.00 3.39 -2.28
CA LEU A 15 -1.95 2.78 -3.11
C LEU A 15 -2.56 2.03 -4.28
N VAL A 16 -2.07 2.29 -5.50
CA VAL A 16 -2.62 1.71 -6.75
C VAL A 16 -1.63 0.82 -7.49
N LYS A 17 -0.34 0.92 -7.19
CA LYS A 17 0.72 0.10 -7.79
C LYS A 17 1.85 -0.13 -6.79
N GLY A 18 2.52 -1.29 -6.90
CA GLY A 18 3.77 -1.56 -6.21
C GLY A 18 4.76 -2.29 -7.11
N ASN A 19 6.06 -2.01 -6.93
CA ASN A 19 7.16 -2.74 -7.56
C ASN A 19 8.38 -2.76 -6.62
N GLY A 20 8.85 -3.96 -6.26
CA GLY A 20 9.93 -4.11 -5.28
C GLY A 20 9.56 -3.45 -3.95
N THR A 21 10.35 -2.49 -3.52
CA THR A 21 10.14 -1.75 -2.25
C THR A 21 9.43 -0.42 -2.43
N VAL A 22 8.92 -0.10 -3.63
CA VAL A 22 8.25 1.18 -3.92
C VAL A 22 6.77 0.94 -4.21
N VAL A 23 5.92 1.82 -3.67
CA VAL A 23 4.49 1.87 -3.94
C VAL A 23 4.07 3.26 -4.42
N THR A 24 3.13 3.32 -5.35
CA THR A 24 2.61 4.55 -5.95
C THR A 24 1.15 4.75 -5.53
N ASP A 25 0.80 5.96 -5.10
CA ASP A 25 -0.59 6.32 -4.80
C ASP A 25 -1.40 6.71 -6.04
N ASP A 26 -2.70 6.90 -5.85
CA ASP A 26 -3.64 7.33 -6.90
C ASP A 26 -3.41 8.75 -7.44
N LYS A 27 -2.51 9.51 -6.82
CA LYS A 27 -2.07 10.84 -7.27
C LYS A 27 -0.72 10.80 -7.98
N GLY A 28 -0.13 9.61 -8.15
CA GLY A 28 1.15 9.41 -8.81
C GLY A 28 2.36 9.69 -7.93
N LYS A 29 2.19 9.79 -6.61
CA LYS A 29 3.32 9.96 -5.67
C LYS A 29 3.88 8.60 -5.27
N ASP A 30 5.20 8.50 -5.33
CA ASP A 30 5.94 7.31 -4.91
C ASP A 30 6.34 7.37 -3.44
N TYR A 31 6.33 6.21 -2.80
CA TYR A 31 6.69 5.99 -1.41
C TYR A 31 7.59 4.77 -1.30
N LEU A 32 8.60 4.85 -0.42
CA LEU A 32 9.34 3.68 0.03
C LEU A 32 8.49 2.90 1.04
N ASP A 33 8.23 1.62 0.76
CA ASP A 33 7.48 0.72 1.64
C ASP A 33 8.37 0.20 2.77
N PHE A 34 8.12 0.69 3.98
CA PHE A 34 8.81 0.28 5.21
C PHE A 34 7.95 -0.64 6.09
N THR A 35 6.83 -1.13 5.56
CA THR A 35 5.87 -1.96 6.30
C THR A 35 5.74 -3.35 5.72
N SER A 36 6.00 -3.50 4.41
CA SER A 36 5.83 -4.72 3.64
C SER A 36 4.45 -5.35 3.84
N GLY A 37 3.41 -4.52 4.04
CA GLY A 37 2.06 -4.98 4.35
C GLY A 37 1.99 -5.82 5.63
N ILE A 38 2.65 -5.38 6.72
CA ILE A 38 2.84 -6.17 7.95
C ILE A 38 3.65 -7.43 7.63
N ALA A 39 4.84 -7.24 7.04
CA ALA A 39 5.79 -8.28 6.67
C ALA A 39 5.30 -9.36 5.68
N VAL A 40 4.13 -9.20 5.07
CA VAL A 40 3.57 -10.13 4.09
C VAL A 40 4.35 -10.12 2.77
N VAL A 41 4.76 -8.95 2.30
CA VAL A 41 5.36 -8.75 0.99
C VAL A 41 6.90 -8.78 1.09
N SER A 42 7.43 -9.90 1.60
CA SER A 42 8.86 -10.04 1.93
C SER A 42 9.79 -10.00 0.70
N LEU A 43 9.31 -10.44 -0.46
CA LEU A 43 10.05 -10.38 -1.74
C LEU A 43 9.84 -9.08 -2.51
N GLY A 44 9.09 -8.13 -1.93
CA GLY A 44 8.66 -6.91 -2.60
C GLY A 44 7.42 -7.12 -3.48
N HIS A 45 6.79 -6.00 -3.82
CA HIS A 45 5.56 -5.99 -4.63
C HIS A 45 5.88 -6.45 -6.06
N ALA A 46 5.05 -7.34 -6.61
CA ALA A 46 5.19 -7.86 -7.98
C ALA A 46 6.57 -8.47 -8.29
N HIS A 47 7.13 -9.26 -7.36
CA HIS A 47 8.31 -10.08 -7.63
C HIS A 47 8.02 -11.09 -8.76
N PRO A 48 8.89 -11.20 -9.79
CA PRO A 48 8.73 -12.16 -10.89
C PRO A 48 8.86 -13.63 -10.47
#